data_AF-A0A7Y5S5G0-F1
#
_entry.id   AF-A0A7Y5S5G0-F1
#
_cell.length_a   1.000
_cell.length_b   1.000
_cell.length_c   1.000
_cell.angle_alpha   90.00
_cell.angle_beta   90.00
_cell.angle_gamma   90.00
#
_symmetry.space_group_name_H-M   'P 1'
#
loop_
_entity.id
_entity.type
_entity.pdbx_description
1 polymer ?
#
loop_
_entity_poly.entity_id
_entity_poly.type
_entity_poly.pdbx_seq_one_letter_code
_entity_poly.pdbx_strand_id
1 'polypeptide(L)'
;MRGTVSTRNRAFSLVELVVVIVIIGILAAMAIPRLSRGSAGAGSAAVSGNLAIVRNALSLYHSEHNGQYPSGTAANIVAQLTQFTDINGNTSATKTGAFIYGPYLVQIPPAPVGENAGSRTILVSPDSPPTVVTTAGEGWAYNPTTGEFIINTTKTDDTGKAYNTY
;
A
#
# COMPACT_ATOMS: atom_id res chain seq x y z
N MET A 1 27.52 -58.29 -48.88
CA MET A 1 27.50 -58.50 -47.41
C MET A 1 26.97 -57.23 -46.74
N ARG A 2 25.81 -57.29 -46.07
CA ARG A 2 25.26 -56.19 -45.26
C ARG A 2 24.91 -56.76 -43.89
N GLY A 3 25.70 -56.43 -42.87
CA GLY A 3 25.43 -56.84 -41.49
C GLY A 3 24.28 -56.03 -40.92
N THR A 4 23.26 -56.70 -40.40
CA THR A 4 22.12 -56.08 -39.71
C THR A 4 22.53 -55.76 -38.27
N VAL A 5 22.53 -54.47 -37.91
CA VAL A 5 22.77 -54.01 -36.54
C VAL A 5 21.50 -54.25 -35.73
N SER A 6 21.55 -55.19 -34.78
CA SER A 6 20.47 -55.43 -33.82
C SER A 6 20.49 -54.35 -32.73
N THR A 7 19.52 -53.45 -32.75
CA THR A 7 19.30 -52.46 -31.69
C THR A 7 18.67 -53.17 -30.48
N ARG A 8 19.46 -53.38 -29.42
CA ARG A 8 18.97 -53.90 -28.14
C ARG A 8 17.98 -52.91 -27.53
N ASN A 9 16.70 -53.26 -27.49
CA ASN A 9 15.70 -52.57 -26.69
C ASN A 9 15.99 -52.83 -25.21
N ARG A 10 16.34 -51.77 -24.46
CA ARG A 10 16.48 -51.83 -23.00
C ARG A 10 15.09 -51.88 -22.38
N ALA A 11 14.72 -53.01 -21.80
CA ALA A 11 13.53 -53.14 -20.97
C ALA A 11 13.85 -52.62 -19.56
N PHE A 12 13.00 -51.74 -19.01
CA PHE A 12 13.12 -51.25 -17.65
C PHE A 12 12.81 -52.35 -16.63
N SER A 13 13.54 -52.37 -15.51
CA SER A 13 13.24 -53.26 -14.40
C SER A 13 12.03 -52.75 -13.61
N LEU A 14 11.19 -53.67 -13.12
CA LEU A 14 10.12 -53.35 -12.17
C LEU A 14 10.67 -52.64 -10.92
N VAL A 15 11.88 -53.01 -10.49
CA VAL A 15 12.54 -52.40 -9.33
C VAL A 15 12.88 -50.93 -9.59
N GLU A 16 13.30 -50.60 -10.82
CA GLU A 16 13.59 -49.22 -11.22
C GLU A 16 12.34 -48.35 -11.13
N LEU A 17 11.19 -48.85 -11.60
CA LEU A 17 9.94 -48.12 -11.52
C LEU A 17 9.47 -47.92 -10.07
N VAL A 18 9.61 -48.96 -9.23
CA VAL A 18 9.21 -48.91 -7.81
C VAL A 18 10.04 -47.88 -7.04
N VAL A 19 11.36 -47.82 -7.25
CA VAL A 19 12.21 -46.82 -6.59
C VAL A 19 11.82 -45.39 -7.00
N VAL A 20 11.50 -45.16 -8.28
CA VAL A 20 11.14 -43.83 -8.78
C VAL A 20 9.84 -43.32 -8.14
N ILE A 21 8.80 -44.16 -8.06
CA ILE A 21 7.53 -43.75 -7.45
C ILE A 21 7.65 -43.50 -5.95
N VAL A 22 8.53 -44.25 -5.26
CA VAL A 22 8.81 -44.04 -3.83
C VAL A 22 9.49 -42.69 -3.61
N ILE A 23 10.50 -42.36 -4.43
CA ILE A 23 11.19 -41.07 -4.34
C ILE A 23 10.23 -39.92 -4.66
N ILE A 24 9.41 -40.03 -5.72
CA ILE A 24 8.40 -39.01 -6.07
C ILE A 24 7.38 -38.85 -4.92
N GLY A 25 6.96 -39.95 -4.29
CA GLY A 25 6.05 -39.92 -3.14
C GLY A 25 6.63 -39.17 -1.93
N ILE A 26 7.91 -39.40 -1.62
CA ILE A 26 8.61 -38.68 -0.55
C ILE A 26 8.76 -37.20 -0.89
N LEU A 27 9.18 -36.89 -2.12
CA LEU A 27 9.34 -35.50 -2.57
C LEU A 27 8.01 -34.75 -2.57
N ALA A 28 6.93 -35.38 -3.00
CA ALA A 28 5.59 -34.80 -2.97
C ALA A 28 5.09 -34.55 -1.54
N ALA A 29 5.39 -35.45 -0.60
CA ALA A 29 5.03 -35.27 0.81
C ALA A 29 5.84 -34.15 1.50
N MET A 30 7.10 -33.95 1.12
CA MET A 30 7.95 -32.86 1.62
C MET A 30 7.73 -31.53 0.93
N ALA A 31 7.07 -31.52 -0.23
CA ALA A 31 6.72 -30.31 -0.96
C ALA A 31 5.55 -29.59 -0.27
N ILE A 32 5.82 -29.00 0.90
CA ILE A 32 4.98 -27.97 1.49
C ILE A 32 5.47 -26.64 0.93
N PRO A 33 4.76 -26.00 -0.03
CA PRO A 33 5.08 -24.64 -0.43
C PRO A 33 4.85 -23.70 0.77
N ARG A 34 5.93 -23.25 1.41
CA ARG A 34 5.86 -22.25 2.49
C ARG A 34 5.63 -20.86 1.90
N LEU A 35 4.47 -20.62 1.29
CA LEU A 35 4.15 -19.33 0.66
C LEU A 35 3.49 -18.33 1.64
N SER A 36 3.10 -18.73 2.85
CA SER A 36 2.22 -17.92 3.72
C SER A 36 2.91 -16.85 4.58
N ARG A 37 4.22 -16.95 4.84
CA ARG A 37 4.89 -16.04 5.81
C ARG A 37 5.36 -14.69 5.24
N GLY A 38 5.36 -14.52 3.92
CA GLY A 38 5.79 -13.28 3.27
C GLY A 38 4.73 -12.17 3.25
N SER A 39 3.46 -12.51 3.51
CA SER A 39 2.33 -11.57 3.45
C SER A 39 1.83 -11.09 4.82
N ALA A 40 2.18 -11.80 5.90
CA ALA A 40 1.87 -11.39 7.26
C ALA A 40 2.57 -10.06 7.57
N GLY A 41 1.84 -9.08 8.10
CA GLY A 41 2.35 -7.73 8.37
C GLY A 41 2.66 -6.84 7.15
N ALA A 42 2.50 -7.32 5.91
CA ALA A 42 2.79 -6.49 4.73
C ALA A 42 1.84 -5.29 4.62
N GLY A 43 0.55 -5.49 4.93
CA GLY A 43 -0.46 -4.44 4.93
C GLY A 43 -0.20 -3.38 6.01
N SER A 44 0.12 -3.79 7.23
CA SER A 44 0.41 -2.88 8.34
C SER A 44 1.68 -2.06 8.10
N ALA A 45 2.74 -2.70 7.61
CA ALA A 45 3.96 -2.00 7.21
C ALA A 45 3.70 -0.96 6.11
N ALA A 46 2.89 -1.30 5.10
CA ALA A 46 2.53 -0.38 4.03
C ALA A 46 1.68 0.80 4.53
N VAL A 47 0.69 0.55 5.40
CA VAL A 47 -0.13 1.62 6.01
C VAL A 47 0.75 2.56 6.82
N SER A 48 1.56 2.03 7.75
CA SER A 48 2.47 2.85 8.56
C SER A 48 3.45 3.66 7.73
N GLY A 49 4.02 3.07 6.67
CA GLY A 49 4.93 3.78 5.77
C GLY A 49 4.26 4.95 5.05
N ASN A 50 3.08 4.72 4.47
CA ASN A 50 2.32 5.77 3.79
C ASN A 50 1.85 6.86 4.77
N LEU A 51 1.39 6.48 5.96
CA LEU A 51 1.01 7.42 7.01
C LEU A 51 2.20 8.29 7.45
N ALA A 52 3.39 7.71 7.61
CA ALA A 52 4.58 8.48 7.96
C ALA A 52 4.91 9.53 6.88
N ILE A 53 4.84 9.16 5.60
CA ILE A 53 5.06 10.08 4.48
C ILE A 53 4.08 11.26 4.52
N VAL A 54 2.77 10.97 4.64
CA VAL A 54 1.74 12.02 4.60
C VAL A 54 1.74 12.87 5.86
N ARG A 55 1.86 12.26 7.05
CA ARG A 55 1.90 12.98 8.33
C ARG A 55 3.12 13.92 8.40
N ASN A 56 4.27 13.51 7.90
CA ASN A 56 5.45 14.39 7.81
C ASN A 56 5.20 15.57 6.87
N ALA A 57 4.56 15.35 5.71
CA ALA A 57 4.19 16.43 4.80
C ALA A 57 3.19 17.42 5.44
N LEU A 58 2.22 16.90 6.19
CA LEU A 58 1.27 17.71 6.95
C LEU A 58 1.96 18.56 8.03
N SER A 59 2.92 17.97 8.77
CA SER A 59 3.70 18.70 9.78
C SER A 59 4.56 19.81 9.15
N LEU A 60 5.17 19.55 8.00
CA LEU A 60 5.95 20.56 7.29
C LEU A 60 5.05 21.69 6.77
N TYR A 61 3.93 21.35 6.14
CA TYR A 61 2.93 22.35 5.73
C TYR A 61 2.51 23.23 6.90
N HIS A 62 2.13 22.60 8.03
CA HIS A 62 1.69 23.29 9.23
C HIS A 62 2.76 24.25 9.79
N SER A 63 4.03 23.85 9.74
CA SER A 63 5.15 24.70 10.18
C SER A 63 5.36 25.93 9.29
N GLU A 64 5.10 25.81 7.98
CA GLU A 64 5.31 26.89 7.01
C GLU A 64 4.09 27.82 6.88
N HIS A 65 2.90 27.36 7.30
CA HIS A 65 1.62 28.08 7.14
C HIS A 65 1.05 28.58 8.47
N ASN A 66 1.88 29.13 9.35
CA ASN A 66 1.43 29.73 10.62
C ASN A 66 0.59 28.79 11.50
N GLY A 67 0.92 27.50 11.53
CA GLY A 67 0.17 26.51 12.28
C GLY A 67 -1.19 26.16 11.68
N GLN A 68 -1.42 26.46 10.41
CA GLN A 68 -2.62 26.02 9.69
C GLN A 68 -2.33 24.74 8.94
N TYR A 69 -3.24 23.79 9.04
CA TYR A 69 -3.22 22.58 8.23
C TYR A 69 -3.87 22.83 6.86
N PRO A 70 -3.60 21.97 5.85
CA PRO A 70 -4.35 21.99 4.59
C PRO A 70 -5.85 21.88 4.85
N SER A 71 -6.65 22.68 4.15
CA SER A 71 -8.09 22.80 4.42
C SER A 71 -8.89 23.12 3.15
N GLY A 72 -10.21 23.12 3.28
CA GLY A 72 -11.15 23.25 2.17
C GLY A 72 -11.63 21.90 1.66
N THR A 73 -11.91 21.80 0.36
CA THR A 73 -12.35 20.54 -0.26
C THR A 73 -11.19 19.55 -0.36
N ALA A 74 -11.49 18.27 -0.58
CA ALA A 74 -10.47 17.25 -0.83
C ALA A 74 -9.50 17.66 -1.97
N ALA A 75 -10.01 18.30 -3.02
CA ALA A 75 -9.19 18.80 -4.12
C ALA A 75 -8.24 19.93 -3.68
N ASN A 76 -8.70 20.84 -2.81
CA ASN A 76 -7.85 21.89 -2.25
C ASN A 76 -6.71 21.30 -1.41
N ILE A 77 -7.03 20.36 -0.52
CA ILE A 77 -6.05 19.69 0.34
C ILE A 77 -4.99 18.96 -0.49
N VAL A 78 -5.41 18.22 -1.53
CA VAL A 78 -4.47 17.54 -2.43
C VAL A 78 -3.58 18.55 -3.14
N ALA A 79 -4.14 19.65 -3.66
CA ALA A 79 -3.36 20.69 -4.33
C ALA A 79 -2.37 21.38 -3.37
N GLN A 80 -2.79 21.68 -2.14
CA GLN A 80 -1.94 22.28 -1.10
C GLN A 80 -0.76 21.38 -0.72
N LEU A 81 -0.94 20.06 -0.75
CA LEU A 81 0.15 19.11 -0.48
C LEU A 81 1.04 18.85 -1.70
N THR A 82 0.53 19.00 -2.92
CA THR A 82 1.22 18.56 -4.16
C THR A 82 1.69 19.68 -5.08
N GLN A 83 1.30 20.93 -4.80
CA GLN A 83 1.69 22.12 -5.56
C GLN A 83 2.42 23.12 -4.65
N PHE A 84 2.90 24.21 -5.25
CA PHE A 84 3.47 25.31 -4.48
C PHE A 84 2.35 26.13 -3.84
N THR A 85 2.57 26.63 -2.63
CA THR A 85 1.61 27.47 -1.93
C THR A 85 2.15 28.83 -1.52
N ASP A 86 1.25 29.80 -1.36
CA ASP A 86 1.50 31.02 -0.62
C ASP A 86 1.22 30.83 0.88
N ILE A 87 1.44 31.85 1.70
CA ILE A 87 1.25 31.77 3.16
C ILE A 87 -0.20 31.46 3.58
N ASN A 88 -1.18 31.70 2.70
CA ASN A 88 -2.60 31.45 2.96
C ASN A 88 -3.05 30.08 2.42
N GLY A 89 -2.15 29.29 1.83
CA GLY A 89 -2.47 28.00 1.24
C GLY A 89 -3.13 28.09 -0.14
N ASN A 90 -3.08 29.23 -0.83
CA ASN A 90 -3.45 29.28 -2.25
C ASN A 90 -2.40 28.52 -3.06
N THR A 91 -2.81 27.85 -4.13
CA THR A 91 -1.93 26.92 -4.87
C THR A 91 -1.50 27.44 -6.23
N SER A 92 -0.31 27.04 -6.65
CA SER A 92 0.25 27.28 -7.99
C SER A 92 1.07 26.08 -8.44
N ALA A 93 0.86 25.66 -9.69
CA ALA A 93 1.66 24.60 -10.32
C ALA A 93 3.13 25.00 -10.55
N THR A 94 3.46 26.29 -10.46
CA THR A 94 4.82 26.80 -10.68
C THR A 94 5.27 27.66 -9.51
N LYS A 95 6.53 27.50 -9.11
CA LYS A 95 7.15 28.31 -8.06
C LYS A 95 7.30 29.75 -8.54
N THR A 96 6.86 30.70 -7.72
CA THR A 96 7.00 32.14 -8.00
C THR A 96 7.39 32.87 -6.72
N GLY A 97 7.52 34.21 -6.77
CA GLY A 97 7.81 35.01 -5.58
C GLY A 97 6.71 34.96 -4.50
N ALA A 98 5.45 34.73 -4.88
CA ALA A 98 4.33 34.59 -3.93
C ALA A 98 4.09 33.14 -3.49
N PHE A 99 4.32 32.18 -4.38
CA PHE A 99 4.12 30.75 -4.14
C PHE A 99 5.47 30.06 -3.94
N ILE A 100 6.00 30.14 -2.71
CA ILE A 100 7.37 29.73 -2.38
C ILE A 100 7.45 28.42 -1.56
N TYR A 101 6.35 28.06 -0.90
CA TYR A 101 6.24 26.91 -0.01
C TYR A 101 5.88 25.63 -0.80
N GLY A 102 6.25 24.46 -0.26
CA GLY A 102 6.00 23.18 -0.91
C GLY A 102 6.72 22.99 -2.28
N PRO A 103 6.27 22.03 -3.10
CA PRO A 103 5.29 20.99 -2.76
C PRO A 103 5.84 20.03 -1.71
N TYR A 104 4.93 19.45 -0.92
CA TYR A 104 5.29 18.57 0.21
C TYR A 104 5.23 17.09 -0.16
N LEU A 105 4.42 16.76 -1.17
CA LEU A 105 4.27 15.43 -1.74
C LEU A 105 4.29 15.52 -3.26
N VAL A 106 4.80 14.48 -3.92
CA VAL A 106 4.60 14.34 -5.37
C VAL A 106 3.15 13.98 -5.68
N GLN A 107 2.54 13.16 -4.83
CA GLN A 107 1.15 12.71 -4.92
C GLN A 107 0.73 11.99 -3.63
N ILE A 108 -0.56 12.03 -3.26
CA ILE A 108 -1.09 11.27 -2.10
C ILE A 108 -0.92 9.77 -2.36
N PRO A 109 -0.18 9.00 -1.54
CA PRO A 109 0.05 7.58 -1.80
C PRO A 109 -1.27 6.79 -1.87
N PRO A 110 -1.34 5.69 -2.64
CA PRO A 110 -2.54 4.88 -2.69
C PRO A 110 -2.76 4.16 -1.34
N ALA A 111 -4.01 4.02 -0.92
CA ALA A 111 -4.36 3.21 0.24
C ALA A 111 -3.93 1.75 -0.02
N PRO A 112 -3.03 1.18 0.80
CA PRO A 112 -2.45 -0.14 0.49
C PRO A 112 -3.41 -1.29 0.83
N VAL A 113 -4.42 -1.03 1.66
CA VAL A 113 -5.41 -2.01 2.14
C VAL A 113 -6.79 -1.34 2.26
N GLY A 114 -7.80 -2.12 2.63
CA GLY A 114 -9.16 -1.62 2.90
C GLY A 114 -10.16 -1.92 1.78
N GLU A 115 -11.36 -1.35 1.90
CA GLU A 115 -12.43 -1.42 0.89
C GLU A 115 -12.02 -0.71 -0.40
N ASN A 116 -11.34 0.42 -0.28
CA ASN A 116 -10.91 1.27 -1.39
C ASN A 116 -9.39 1.20 -1.63
N ALA A 117 -8.81 0.01 -1.49
CA ALA A 117 -7.38 -0.20 -1.75
C ALA A 117 -7.00 0.25 -3.17
N GLY A 118 -5.88 0.95 -3.31
CA GLY A 118 -5.44 1.61 -4.54
C GLY A 118 -5.94 3.05 -4.69
N SER A 119 -7.00 3.45 -3.97
CA SER A 119 -7.52 4.82 -4.01
C SER A 119 -6.55 5.82 -3.40
N ARG A 120 -6.47 7.00 -4.00
CA ARG A 120 -5.59 8.11 -3.59
C ARG A 120 -6.37 9.31 -3.05
N THR A 121 -7.69 9.21 -3.03
CA THR A 121 -8.57 10.31 -2.65
C THR A 121 -8.77 10.33 -1.14
N ILE A 122 -9.16 11.52 -0.66
CA ILE A 122 -9.26 11.85 0.75
C ILE A 122 -10.71 12.22 1.06
N LEU A 123 -11.28 11.55 2.05
CA LEU A 123 -12.51 11.95 2.71
C LEU A 123 -12.17 13.04 3.74
N VAL A 124 -12.80 14.20 3.64
CA VAL A 124 -12.64 15.27 4.62
C VAL A 124 -13.66 15.08 5.74
N SER A 125 -13.19 14.90 6.96
CA SER A 125 -14.01 14.66 8.15
C SER A 125 -13.74 15.73 9.22
N PRO A 126 -14.76 16.37 9.81
CA PRO A 126 -14.55 17.30 10.91
C PRO A 126 -14.24 16.61 12.25
N ASP A 127 -14.51 15.30 12.35
CA ASP A 127 -14.39 14.52 13.59
C ASP A 127 -12.94 14.12 13.91
N SER A 128 -12.64 13.95 15.21
CA SER A 128 -11.34 13.51 15.73
C SER A 128 -11.54 12.25 16.59
N PRO A 129 -11.04 11.07 16.17
CA PRO A 129 -10.38 10.80 14.88
C PRO A 129 -11.37 10.94 13.69
N PRO A 130 -10.87 11.09 12.45
CA PRO A 130 -11.71 11.15 11.25
C PRO A 130 -12.71 9.99 11.17
N THR A 131 -13.96 10.29 10.82
CA THR A 131 -15.00 9.28 10.63
C THR A 131 -14.70 8.44 9.39
N VAL A 132 -14.75 7.12 9.54
CA VAL A 132 -14.58 6.17 8.43
C VAL A 132 -15.88 6.00 7.66
N VAL A 133 -15.83 6.22 6.34
CA VAL A 133 -16.95 6.05 5.42
C VAL A 133 -16.48 5.27 4.19
N THR A 134 -16.77 3.97 4.15
CA THR A 134 -16.19 3.06 3.14
C THR A 134 -16.94 3.07 1.80
N THR A 135 -18.18 3.57 1.76
CA THR A 135 -19.04 3.59 0.55
C THR A 135 -18.77 4.76 -0.40
N ALA A 136 -17.99 5.75 0.01
CA ALA A 136 -17.74 6.96 -0.76
C ALA A 136 -16.54 6.85 -1.74
N GLY A 137 -15.72 5.79 -1.61
CA GLY A 137 -14.65 5.45 -2.56
C GLY A 137 -13.26 6.01 -2.21
N GLU A 138 -13.15 6.79 -1.13
CA GLU A 138 -11.89 7.35 -0.68
C GLU A 138 -11.03 6.32 0.08
N GLY A 139 -9.72 6.39 -0.15
CA GLY A 139 -8.74 5.53 0.52
C GLY A 139 -8.28 6.06 1.87
N TRP A 140 -8.37 7.37 2.07
CA TRP A 140 -7.89 8.06 3.28
C TRP A 140 -8.97 8.94 3.87
N ALA A 141 -8.92 9.17 5.18
CA ALA A 141 -9.75 10.13 5.88
C ALA A 141 -8.87 11.13 6.63
N TYR A 142 -9.27 12.39 6.60
CA TYR A 142 -8.45 13.49 7.08
C TYR A 142 -9.28 14.53 7.82
N ASN A 143 -8.76 15.02 8.94
CA ASN A 143 -9.33 16.14 9.68
C ASN A 143 -8.48 17.41 9.46
N PRO A 144 -9.02 18.45 8.78
CA PRO A 144 -8.29 19.68 8.51
C PRO A 144 -8.10 20.57 9.75
N THR A 145 -8.83 20.33 10.83
CA THR A 145 -8.70 21.07 12.09
C THR A 145 -7.56 20.52 12.94
N THR A 146 -7.47 19.19 13.06
CA THR A 146 -6.48 18.53 13.94
C THR A 146 -5.22 18.07 13.20
N GLY A 147 -5.29 17.95 11.86
CA GLY A 147 -4.22 17.38 11.04
C GLY A 147 -4.19 15.85 11.08
N GLU A 148 -5.14 15.19 11.74
CA GLU A 148 -5.19 13.73 11.80
C GLU A 148 -5.48 13.14 10.43
N PHE A 149 -4.60 12.24 10.01
CA PHE A 149 -4.69 11.52 8.76
C PHE A 149 -4.67 10.02 9.04
N ILE A 150 -5.71 9.31 8.61
CA ILE A 150 -5.90 7.89 8.83
C ILE A 150 -6.33 7.20 7.53
N ILE A 151 -6.19 5.88 7.47
CA ILE A 151 -6.74 5.09 6.38
C ILE A 151 -8.25 4.89 6.54
N ASN A 152 -9.00 5.08 5.45
CA ASN A 152 -10.46 5.01 5.43
C ASN A 152 -10.94 3.57 5.20
N THR A 153 -10.94 2.76 6.26
CA THR A 153 -11.27 1.33 6.19
C THR A 153 -11.80 0.83 7.52
N THR A 154 -12.66 -0.18 7.48
CA THR A 154 -13.10 -0.92 8.67
C THR A 154 -12.34 -2.24 8.87
N LYS A 155 -11.42 -2.59 7.96
CA LYS A 155 -10.63 -3.83 8.03
C LYS A 155 -9.59 -3.79 9.15
N THR A 156 -9.22 -4.99 9.59
CA THR A 156 -8.13 -5.24 10.55
C THR A 156 -6.92 -5.86 9.88
N ASP A 157 -5.76 -5.74 10.54
CA ASP A 157 -4.57 -6.49 10.19
C ASP A 157 -4.67 -7.98 10.58
N ASP A 158 -3.58 -8.71 10.36
CA ASP A 158 -3.42 -10.12 10.70
C ASP A 158 -3.41 -10.42 12.20
N THR A 159 -3.29 -9.39 13.06
CA THR A 159 -3.37 -9.46 14.52
C THR A 159 -4.75 -9.09 15.07
N GLY A 160 -5.66 -8.61 14.22
CA GLY A 160 -6.99 -8.12 14.61
C GLY A 160 -7.02 -6.63 15.00
N LYS A 161 -5.93 -5.88 14.88
CA LYS A 161 -5.92 -4.43 15.10
C LYS A 161 -6.54 -3.71 13.90
N ALA A 162 -7.45 -2.78 14.15
CA ALA A 162 -8.10 -2.01 13.09
C ALA A 162 -7.10 -1.07 12.38
N TYR A 163 -7.09 -1.08 11.04
CA TYR A 163 -6.11 -0.31 10.25
C TYR A 163 -6.24 1.20 10.45
N ASN A 164 -7.44 1.70 10.72
CA ASN A 164 -7.70 3.12 10.98
C ASN A 164 -7.14 3.64 12.33
N THR A 165 -6.54 2.77 13.15
CA THR A 165 -5.89 3.11 14.44
C THR A 165 -4.36 3.11 14.37
N TYR A 166 -3.81 3.04 13.17
CA TYR A 166 -2.37 3.12 12.90
C TYR A 166 -1.84 4.55 12.85
#